data_AF-A0A1G7YE18-F1
#
_entry.id   AF-A0A1G7YE18-F1
#
_cell.length_a   1.000
_cell.length_b   1.000
_cell.length_c   1.000
_cell.angle_alpha   90.00
_cell.angle_beta   90.00
_cell.angle_gamma   90.00
#
_symmetry.space_group_name_H-M   'P 1'
#
loop_
_entity.id
_entity.type
_entity.pdbx_description
1 polymer ?
#
loop_
_entity_poly.entity_id
_entity_poly.type
_entity_poly.pdbx_seq_one_letter_code
_entity_poly.pdbx_strand_id
1 'polypeptide(L)'
;MNPELKNIKSSLVVDDFQIDLPDRFEAGIYLNFIRVDNFDKLFREAHKKFNQTDDIAEQKVILENELKVYKALSKHLKSLISGIENGTTKISLSYNPESKDFIDSTLSELFKINQELSFEKKVQVQTLRKLNQQLNETNQAIFELKNYQFSTYKHEEFLGGGFYLRFPKETIIYKEISIGNSKFGSSILYKDESQNGDKIDLLNMLAFFQVTPNFLLTKNKSFNEKLSNLYDQFDILDLLTLTSTKYFNDPKGEFRSLSSPIFKLYRNTKFIIFPDINFRELFNLYHSSLKQIEPLPRCVFLFRIVEYAKNYHYQQIFQTSNLELKDVIEYYYNEMLEHRFIPIYFLDYGSDHDHKTGELVKRRKTQYLNLMVELKRKSKQIVEYWNTHPYLKSKSLGQIIYNTGRNTVAHGGNGNQNINYDYANKYKHINDVNVFLELIARYIIELTNPDLKSVIYRKKDMYEKNCSHLRIMNEKQNVVNLKNNG
;
A
#
# COMPACT_ATOMS: atom_id res chain seq x y z
N MET A 1 -4.55 0.03 40.73
CA MET A 1 -5.65 -0.37 39.80
C MET A 1 -6.81 0.56 40.06
N ASN A 2 -7.34 1.25 39.04
CA ASN A 2 -8.43 2.23 39.17
C ASN A 2 -9.62 1.61 39.94
N PRO A 3 -10.09 2.18 41.08
CA PRO A 3 -11.22 1.67 41.85
C PRO A 3 -12.48 1.46 41.00
N GLU A 4 -12.70 2.32 40.01
CA GLU A 4 -13.86 2.24 39.12
C GLU A 4 -13.79 1.03 38.17
N LEU A 5 -12.59 0.67 37.69
CA LEU A 5 -12.38 -0.56 36.92
C LEU A 5 -12.61 -1.82 37.78
N LYS A 6 -12.32 -1.77 39.09
CA LYS A 6 -12.66 -2.86 40.01
C LYS A 6 -14.17 -2.98 40.15
N ASN A 7 -14.86 -1.85 40.35
CA ASN A 7 -16.32 -1.81 40.51
C ASN A 7 -17.03 -2.33 39.25
N ILE A 8 -16.61 -1.90 38.06
CA ILE A 8 -17.14 -2.44 36.80
C ILE A 8 -16.90 -3.95 36.73
N LYS A 9 -15.69 -4.43 37.01
CA LYS A 9 -15.42 -5.88 36.98
C LYS A 9 -16.29 -6.68 37.95
N SER A 10 -16.62 -6.14 39.12
CA SER A 10 -17.51 -6.80 40.08
C SER A 10 -19.00 -6.72 39.70
N SER A 11 -19.41 -5.76 38.87
CA SER A 11 -20.80 -5.59 38.45
C SER A 11 -21.14 -6.26 37.11
N LEU A 12 -20.15 -6.81 36.39
CA LEU A 12 -20.38 -7.47 35.11
C LEU A 12 -21.00 -8.85 35.34
N VAL A 13 -22.28 -8.96 35.05
CA VAL A 13 -23.00 -10.23 34.95
C VAL A 13 -22.78 -10.78 33.54
N VAL A 14 -22.38 -12.06 33.44
CA VAL A 14 -22.18 -12.73 32.14
C VAL A 14 -23.36 -13.62 31.77
N ASP A 15 -24.25 -13.92 32.72
CA ASP A 15 -25.34 -14.88 32.52
C ASP A 15 -26.55 -14.29 31.77
N ASP A 16 -26.64 -12.96 31.70
CA ASP A 16 -27.69 -12.25 30.99
C ASP A 16 -27.11 -11.05 30.22
N PHE A 17 -27.48 -10.94 28.94
CA PHE A 17 -27.12 -9.83 28.07
C PHE A 17 -28.38 -9.15 27.56
N GLN A 18 -28.67 -7.99 28.13
CA GLN A 18 -29.88 -7.24 27.82
C GLN A 18 -29.71 -6.41 26.54
N ILE A 19 -30.70 -6.49 25.66
CA ILE A 19 -30.80 -5.69 24.44
C ILE A 19 -32.18 -5.02 24.45
N ASP A 20 -32.18 -3.71 24.62
CA ASP A 20 -33.40 -2.91 24.53
C ASP A 20 -33.46 -2.25 23.14
N LEU A 21 -34.41 -2.69 22.32
CA LEU A 21 -34.63 -2.16 20.99
C LEU A 21 -35.74 -1.10 21.00
N PRO A 22 -35.51 0.08 20.40
CA PRO A 22 -36.57 1.05 20.16
C PRO A 22 -37.50 0.57 19.03
N ASP A 23 -38.50 1.39 18.70
CA ASP A 23 -39.55 0.99 17.77
C ASP A 23 -39.15 1.16 16.29
N ARG A 24 -39.73 0.30 15.43
CA ARG A 24 -39.68 0.41 13.96
C ARG A 24 -38.25 0.58 13.40
N PHE A 25 -38.03 1.61 12.58
CA PHE A 25 -36.77 1.87 11.87
C PHE A 25 -35.57 2.05 12.82
N GLU A 26 -35.80 2.62 14.00
CA GLU A 26 -34.76 2.86 14.99
C GLU A 26 -34.19 1.54 15.53
N ALA A 27 -35.02 0.50 15.63
CA ALA A 27 -34.61 -0.84 16.02
C ALA A 27 -33.53 -1.40 15.09
N GLY A 28 -33.73 -1.21 13.77
CA GLY A 28 -32.79 -1.64 12.74
C GLY A 28 -31.43 -0.93 12.84
N ILE A 29 -31.44 0.35 13.23
CA ILE A 29 -30.23 1.11 13.53
C ILE A 29 -29.57 0.58 14.81
N TYR A 30 -30.33 0.36 15.88
CA TYR A 30 -29.80 -0.13 17.16
C TYR A 30 -29.14 -1.51 17.04
N LEU A 31 -29.69 -2.39 16.21
CA LEU A 31 -29.06 -3.68 15.87
C LEU A 31 -27.66 -3.53 15.27
N ASN A 32 -27.31 -2.36 14.71
CA ASN A 32 -25.96 -2.07 14.23
C ASN A 32 -24.98 -1.64 15.33
N PHE A 33 -25.47 -1.25 16.51
CA PHE A 33 -24.69 -0.64 17.59
C PHE A 33 -24.64 -1.50 18.86
N ILE A 34 -25.19 -2.72 18.86
CA ILE A 34 -25.05 -3.68 19.97
C ILE A 34 -23.59 -3.79 20.40
N ARG A 35 -23.30 -3.49 21.66
CA ARG A 35 -21.96 -3.51 22.25
C ARG A 35 -22.02 -3.60 23.76
N VAL A 36 -20.91 -3.94 24.38
CA VAL A 36 -20.66 -3.72 25.81
C VAL A 36 -20.24 -2.26 25.99
N ASP A 37 -21.00 -1.49 26.76
CA ASP A 37 -20.80 -0.05 26.98
C ASP A 37 -20.37 0.33 28.40
N ASN A 38 -20.35 -0.63 29.35
CA ASN A 38 -19.97 -0.41 30.75
C ASN A 38 -18.58 0.23 30.92
N PHE A 39 -17.70 0.07 29.92
CA PHE A 39 -16.34 0.61 29.91
C PHE A 39 -16.24 2.01 29.29
N ASP A 40 -17.29 2.52 28.64
CA ASP A 40 -17.25 3.76 27.84
C ASP A 40 -16.96 5.01 28.67
N LYS A 41 -17.37 5.02 29.94
CA LYS A 41 -17.05 6.11 30.86
C LYS A 41 -15.53 6.17 31.11
N LEU A 42 -14.90 5.02 31.35
CA LEU A 42 -13.44 4.95 31.59
C LEU A 42 -12.64 5.40 30.37
N PHE A 43 -13.05 5.00 29.16
CA PHE A 43 -12.40 5.47 27.93
C PHE A 43 -12.55 6.98 27.75
N ARG A 44 -13.76 7.53 27.97
CA ARG A 44 -14.00 8.97 27.90
C ARG A 44 -13.15 9.75 28.89
N GLU A 45 -13.01 9.27 30.12
CA GLU A 45 -12.15 9.90 31.11
C GLU A 45 -10.66 9.83 30.74
N ALA A 46 -10.20 8.68 30.24
CA ALA A 46 -8.82 8.53 29.77
C ALA A 46 -8.51 9.50 28.63
N HIS A 47 -9.36 9.56 27.60
CA HIS A 47 -9.19 10.48 26.47
C HIS A 47 -9.26 11.95 26.89
N LYS A 48 -10.18 12.32 27.79
CA LYS A 48 -10.28 13.69 28.29
C LYS A 48 -9.01 14.10 29.02
N LYS A 49 -8.49 13.25 29.90
CA LYS A 49 -7.22 13.51 30.61
C LYS A 49 -6.07 13.60 29.62
N PHE A 50 -5.97 12.66 28.69
CA PHE A 50 -4.93 12.63 27.68
C PHE A 50 -4.85 13.94 26.88
N ASN A 51 -5.98 14.45 26.42
CA ASN A 51 -6.06 15.70 25.64
C ASN A 51 -5.76 16.97 26.47
N GLN A 52 -5.82 16.88 27.80
CA GLN A 52 -5.52 17.98 28.71
C GLN A 52 -4.08 17.96 29.23
N THR A 53 -3.36 16.86 28.99
CA THR A 53 -1.99 16.65 29.46
C THR A 53 -1.01 17.00 28.35
N ASP A 54 -0.10 17.94 28.60
CA ASP A 54 0.97 18.30 27.65
C ASP A 54 2.22 17.42 27.80
N ASP A 55 2.47 16.88 29.00
CA ASP A 55 3.64 16.06 29.30
C ASP A 55 3.54 14.65 28.69
N ILE A 56 4.58 14.25 27.96
CA ILE A 56 4.63 12.97 27.25
C ILE A 56 4.72 11.80 28.23
N ALA A 57 5.43 11.94 29.36
CA ALA A 57 5.57 10.85 30.31
C ALA A 57 4.23 10.56 31.01
N GLU A 58 3.49 11.61 31.38
CA GLU A 58 2.15 11.50 31.95
C GLU A 58 1.13 10.96 30.93
N GLN A 59 1.18 11.43 29.67
CA GLN A 59 0.38 10.85 28.58
C GLN A 59 0.60 9.34 28.44
N LYS A 60 1.84 8.85 28.53
CA LYS A 60 2.14 7.41 28.50
C LYS A 60 1.47 6.65 29.64
N VAL A 61 1.50 7.20 30.86
CA VAL A 61 0.83 6.58 32.03
C VAL A 61 -0.69 6.48 31.81
N ILE A 62 -1.30 7.48 31.17
CA ILE A 62 -2.74 7.45 30.81
C ILE A 62 -3.01 6.31 29.81
N LEU A 63 -2.21 6.20 28.75
CA LEU A 63 -2.34 5.14 27.74
C LEU A 63 -2.11 3.74 28.33
N GLU A 64 -1.19 3.58 29.28
CA GLU A 64 -0.99 2.32 29.99
C GLU A 64 -2.22 1.92 30.84
N ASN A 65 -2.91 2.91 31.40
CA ASN A 65 -4.15 2.66 32.13
C ASN A 65 -5.29 2.30 31.18
N GLU A 66 -5.40 2.99 30.05
CA GLU A 66 -6.35 2.66 28.99
C GLU A 66 -6.15 1.24 28.45
N LEU A 67 -4.91 0.81 28.26
CA LEU A 67 -4.55 -0.57 27.89
C LEU A 67 -5.09 -1.59 28.91
N LYS A 68 -5.11 -1.27 30.21
CA LYS A 68 -5.70 -2.15 31.24
C LYS A 68 -7.22 -2.24 31.09
N VAL A 69 -7.89 -1.15 30.70
CA VAL A 69 -9.34 -1.11 30.43
C VAL A 69 -9.65 -1.97 29.20
N TYR A 70 -8.95 -1.80 28.08
CA TYR A 70 -9.15 -2.62 26.89
C TYR A 70 -8.91 -4.11 27.14
N LYS A 71 -7.86 -4.48 27.90
CA LYS A 71 -7.63 -5.90 28.29
C LYS A 71 -8.79 -6.47 29.10
N ALA A 72 -9.40 -5.67 29.97
CA ALA A 72 -10.57 -6.09 30.75
C ALA A 72 -11.80 -6.29 29.85
N LEU A 73 -12.07 -5.35 28.94
CA LEU A 73 -13.14 -5.45 27.95
C LEU A 73 -12.96 -6.68 27.05
N SER A 74 -11.76 -6.92 26.52
CA SER A 74 -11.46 -8.11 25.70
C SER A 74 -11.75 -9.42 26.45
N LYS A 75 -11.36 -9.51 27.73
CA LYS A 75 -11.66 -10.69 28.56
C LYS A 75 -13.16 -10.88 28.74
N HIS A 76 -13.90 -9.81 29.03
CA HIS A 76 -15.34 -9.87 29.22
C HIS A 76 -16.06 -10.25 27.92
N LEU A 77 -15.74 -9.61 26.79
CA LEU A 77 -16.30 -9.94 25.48
C LEU A 77 -16.09 -11.41 25.10
N LYS A 78 -14.89 -11.96 25.32
CA LYS A 78 -14.64 -13.39 25.07
C LYS A 78 -15.53 -14.30 25.91
N SER A 79 -15.69 -13.98 27.19
CA SER A 79 -16.57 -14.73 28.09
C SER A 79 -18.03 -14.65 27.65
N LEU A 80 -18.48 -13.45 27.27
CA LEU A 80 -19.84 -13.18 26.83
C LEU A 80 -20.17 -13.89 25.51
N ILE A 81 -19.29 -13.77 24.51
CA ILE A 81 -19.44 -14.45 23.21
C ILE A 81 -19.51 -15.96 23.41
N SER A 82 -18.57 -16.53 24.17
CA SER A 82 -18.57 -17.97 24.44
C SER A 82 -19.81 -18.41 25.22
N GLY A 83 -20.28 -17.59 26.16
CA GLY A 83 -21.49 -17.91 26.93
C GLY A 83 -22.75 -17.88 26.08
N ILE A 84 -22.87 -16.94 25.14
CA ILE A 84 -23.98 -16.87 24.18
C ILE A 84 -23.93 -18.05 23.21
N GLU A 85 -22.75 -18.42 22.70
CA GLU A 85 -22.56 -19.55 21.79
C GLU A 85 -22.92 -20.89 22.46
N ASN A 86 -22.55 -21.05 23.74
CA ASN A 86 -22.80 -22.27 24.53
C ASN A 86 -24.18 -22.29 25.21
N GLY A 87 -24.95 -21.21 25.12
CA GLY A 87 -26.27 -21.08 25.75
C GLY A 87 -26.25 -20.89 27.27
N THR A 88 -25.09 -20.62 27.88
CA THR A 88 -24.98 -20.30 29.31
C THR A 88 -25.29 -18.83 29.60
N THR A 89 -25.20 -17.97 28.60
CA THR A 89 -25.64 -16.57 28.65
C THR A 89 -26.94 -16.42 27.88
N LYS A 90 -27.98 -15.93 28.54
CA LYS A 90 -29.25 -15.57 27.91
C LYS A 90 -29.13 -14.20 27.24
N ILE A 91 -29.72 -14.05 26.05
CA ILE A 91 -29.99 -12.73 25.47
C ILE A 91 -31.41 -12.34 25.89
N SER A 92 -31.52 -11.31 26.73
CA SER A 92 -32.81 -10.75 27.14
C SER A 92 -33.16 -9.59 26.23
N LEU A 93 -34.14 -9.80 25.36
CA LEU A 93 -34.55 -8.83 24.36
C LEU A 93 -35.83 -8.11 24.80
N SER A 94 -35.76 -6.78 24.91
CA SER A 94 -36.91 -5.91 25.10
C SER A 94 -37.22 -5.17 23.80
N TYR A 95 -38.47 -5.26 23.33
CA TYR A 95 -38.92 -4.61 22.10
C TYR A 95 -40.45 -4.48 22.10
N ASN A 96 -40.99 -3.51 21.35
CA ASN A 96 -42.42 -3.43 21.08
C ASN A 96 -42.84 -4.57 20.13
N PRO A 97 -43.81 -5.44 20.51
CA PRO A 97 -44.27 -6.54 19.67
C PRO A 97 -44.73 -6.12 18.27
N GLU A 98 -45.30 -4.92 18.10
CA GLU A 98 -45.70 -4.39 16.80
C GLU A 98 -44.52 -4.14 15.85
N SER A 99 -43.31 -4.00 16.40
CA SER A 99 -42.07 -3.81 15.62
C SER A 99 -41.39 -5.12 15.22
N LYS A 100 -41.88 -6.28 15.69
CA LYS A 100 -41.22 -7.58 15.47
C LYS A 100 -40.95 -7.87 14.00
N ASP A 101 -41.98 -7.74 13.16
CA ASP A 101 -41.90 -8.07 11.74
C ASP A 101 -40.92 -7.16 11.00
N PHE A 102 -40.87 -5.88 11.38
CA PHE A 102 -39.92 -4.92 10.82
C PHE A 102 -38.47 -5.26 11.21
N ILE A 103 -38.25 -5.63 12.48
CA ILE A 103 -36.93 -6.04 12.98
C ILE A 103 -36.48 -7.32 12.27
N ASP A 104 -37.38 -8.29 12.11
CA ASP A 104 -37.10 -9.56 11.43
C ASP A 104 -36.76 -9.38 9.95
N SER A 105 -37.52 -8.53 9.24
CA SER A 105 -37.21 -8.12 7.87
C SER A 105 -35.85 -7.43 7.79
N THR A 106 -35.54 -6.51 8.71
CA THR A 106 -34.22 -5.84 8.75
C THR A 106 -33.07 -6.85 8.93
N LEU A 107 -33.21 -7.81 9.84
CA LEU A 107 -32.22 -8.87 10.06
C LEU A 107 -31.99 -9.70 8.80
N SER A 108 -33.06 -9.99 8.06
CA SER A 108 -33.03 -10.87 6.89
C SER A 108 -32.54 -10.13 5.63
N GLU A 109 -33.08 -8.95 5.35
CA GLU A 109 -32.85 -8.20 4.11
C GLU A 109 -31.58 -7.34 4.17
N LEU A 110 -31.43 -6.55 5.24
CA LEU A 110 -30.31 -5.61 5.37
C LEU A 110 -29.05 -6.32 5.86
N PHE A 111 -29.17 -7.17 6.89
CA PHE A 111 -28.03 -7.89 7.45
C PHE A 111 -27.73 -9.23 6.77
N LYS A 112 -28.60 -9.68 5.84
CA LYS A 112 -28.45 -10.90 5.05
C LYS A 112 -28.35 -12.16 5.90
N ILE A 113 -29.10 -12.21 7.01
CA ILE A 113 -29.18 -13.39 7.87
C ILE A 113 -30.20 -14.38 7.26
N ASN A 114 -29.95 -15.70 7.40
CA ASN A 114 -30.83 -16.73 6.85
C ASN A 114 -32.29 -16.52 7.34
N GLN A 115 -33.22 -16.43 6.40
CA GLN A 115 -34.66 -16.24 6.63
C GLN A 115 -35.31 -17.40 7.38
N GLU A 116 -34.77 -18.63 7.25
CA GLU A 116 -35.30 -19.84 7.89
C GLU A 116 -35.08 -19.89 9.40
N LEU A 117 -34.21 -19.02 9.94
CA LEU A 117 -33.92 -18.97 11.38
C LEU A 117 -35.10 -18.32 12.14
N SER A 118 -35.31 -18.74 13.39
CA SER A 118 -36.25 -18.04 14.26
C SER A 118 -35.78 -16.60 14.52
N PHE A 119 -36.71 -15.71 14.85
CA PHE A 119 -36.43 -14.32 15.20
C PHE A 119 -35.33 -14.20 16.26
N GLU A 120 -35.45 -14.97 17.35
CA GLU A 120 -34.49 -14.99 18.45
C GLU A 120 -33.11 -15.46 17.98
N LYS A 121 -33.08 -16.44 17.06
CA LYS A 121 -31.83 -16.94 16.50
C LYS A 121 -31.17 -15.90 15.57
N LYS A 122 -31.95 -15.15 14.79
CA LYS A 122 -31.43 -14.05 13.97
C LYS A 122 -30.85 -12.94 14.85
N VAL A 123 -31.53 -12.57 15.94
CA VAL A 123 -31.04 -11.60 16.92
C VAL A 123 -29.74 -12.10 17.56
N GLN A 124 -29.66 -13.38 17.94
CA GLN A 124 -28.44 -13.98 18.48
C GLN A 124 -27.28 -13.90 17.48
N VAL A 125 -27.50 -14.24 16.20
CA VAL A 125 -26.49 -14.16 15.14
C VAL A 125 -25.98 -12.73 14.97
N GLN A 126 -26.89 -11.75 14.91
CA GLN A 126 -26.51 -10.34 14.78
C GLN A 126 -25.74 -9.84 16.02
N THR A 127 -26.18 -10.24 17.22
CA THR A 127 -25.52 -9.91 18.49
C THR A 127 -24.09 -10.44 18.50
N LEU A 128 -23.90 -11.73 18.21
CA LEU A 128 -22.58 -12.35 18.11
C LEU A 128 -21.71 -11.67 17.07
N ARG A 129 -22.28 -11.31 15.90
CA ARG A 129 -21.55 -10.57 14.86
C ARG A 129 -21.02 -9.23 15.39
N LYS A 130 -21.82 -8.49 16.14
CA LYS A 130 -21.45 -7.18 16.69
C LYS A 130 -20.49 -7.26 17.86
N LEU A 131 -20.68 -8.21 18.78
CA LEU A 131 -19.74 -8.46 19.87
C LEU A 131 -18.37 -8.93 19.35
N ASN A 132 -18.35 -9.81 18.34
CA ASN A 132 -17.10 -10.20 17.68
C ASN A 132 -16.43 -9.02 16.96
N GLN A 133 -17.21 -8.14 16.33
CA GLN A 133 -16.67 -6.90 15.77
C GLN A 133 -16.02 -6.03 16.85
N GLN A 134 -16.72 -5.78 17.96
CA GLN A 134 -16.18 -5.01 19.09
C GLN A 134 -14.93 -5.67 19.70
N LEU A 135 -14.90 -7.00 19.80
CA LEU A 135 -13.74 -7.75 20.28
C LEU A 135 -12.54 -7.59 19.35
N ASN A 136 -12.76 -7.62 18.03
CA ASN A 136 -11.70 -7.40 17.04
C ASN A 136 -11.16 -5.96 17.14
N GLU A 137 -12.02 -4.95 17.22
CA GLU A 137 -11.64 -3.55 17.39
C GLU A 137 -10.88 -3.34 18.72
N THR A 138 -11.34 -3.97 19.80
CA THR A 138 -10.67 -3.97 21.11
C THR A 138 -9.28 -4.60 21.03
N ASN A 139 -9.13 -5.75 20.38
CA ASN A 139 -7.84 -6.42 20.24
C ASN A 139 -6.88 -5.61 19.36
N GLN A 140 -7.39 -4.89 18.35
CA GLN A 140 -6.59 -3.95 17.57
C GLN A 140 -6.09 -2.78 18.42
N ALA A 141 -6.93 -2.17 19.26
CA ALA A 141 -6.51 -1.12 20.18
C ALA A 141 -5.47 -1.60 21.21
N ILE A 142 -5.63 -2.83 21.74
CA ILE A 142 -4.62 -3.46 22.61
C ILE A 142 -3.29 -3.63 21.89
N PHE A 143 -3.31 -4.07 20.63
CA PHE A 143 -2.10 -4.24 19.84
C PHE A 143 -1.43 -2.89 19.58
N GLU A 144 -2.21 -1.88 19.21
CA GLU A 144 -1.74 -0.52 18.97
C GLU A 144 -1.03 0.04 20.21
N LEU A 145 -1.72 0.14 21.35
CA LEU A 145 -1.18 0.69 22.59
C LEU A 145 0.04 -0.09 23.16
N LYS A 146 0.21 -1.36 22.79
CA LYS A 146 1.36 -2.17 23.24
C LYS A 146 2.62 -1.94 22.42
N ASN A 147 2.46 -1.67 21.14
CA ASN A 147 3.57 -1.66 20.18
C ASN A 147 3.87 -0.25 19.66
N TYR A 148 2.90 0.66 19.75
CA TYR A 148 2.95 1.99 19.17
C TYR A 148 2.24 3.03 20.05
N GLN A 149 2.52 4.31 19.80
CA GLN A 149 1.98 5.45 20.57
C GLN A 149 1.20 6.41 19.66
N PHE A 150 0.30 5.89 18.82
CA PHE A 150 -0.39 6.70 17.80
C PHE A 150 -1.28 7.79 18.37
N SER A 151 -1.84 7.57 19.55
CA SER A 151 -2.57 8.60 20.29
C SER A 151 -1.72 9.84 20.62
N THR A 152 -0.39 9.75 20.59
CA THR A 152 0.52 10.88 20.82
C THR A 152 0.89 11.67 19.57
N TYR A 153 0.36 11.31 18.39
CA TYR A 153 0.61 12.05 17.16
C TYR A 153 0.08 13.48 17.25
N LYS A 154 0.90 14.44 16.84
CA LYS A 154 0.58 15.88 16.90
C LYS A 154 0.51 16.53 15.52
N HIS A 155 1.06 15.87 14.50
CA HIS A 155 1.14 16.40 13.15
C HIS A 155 0.50 15.45 12.15
N GLU A 156 -0.22 16.05 11.20
CA GLU A 156 -0.82 15.39 10.05
C GLU A 156 -0.42 16.13 8.78
N GLU A 157 0.16 15.42 7.82
CA GLU A 157 0.45 15.94 6.49
C GLU A 157 -0.20 15.05 5.43
N PHE A 158 -0.76 15.65 4.38
CA PHE A 158 -1.47 14.89 3.35
C PHE A 158 -0.51 14.44 2.25
N LEU A 159 -0.71 13.20 1.80
CA LEU A 159 0.01 12.63 0.67
C LEU A 159 -0.65 13.07 -0.63
N GLY A 160 0.17 13.49 -1.57
CA GLY A 160 -0.19 13.67 -2.97
C GLY A 160 0.18 12.44 -3.80
N GLY A 161 -0.16 12.50 -5.08
CA GLY A 161 -0.11 11.34 -5.97
C GLY A 161 -1.31 10.42 -5.72
N GLY A 162 -1.64 9.56 -6.69
CA GLY A 162 -2.81 8.66 -6.63
C GLY A 162 -2.78 7.58 -5.55
N PHE A 163 -2.01 7.73 -4.47
CA PHE A 163 -1.89 6.73 -3.42
C PHE A 163 -3.13 6.69 -2.53
N TYR A 164 -3.77 5.52 -2.51
CA TYR A 164 -4.82 5.19 -1.58
C TYR A 164 -4.59 3.80 -1.00
N LEU A 165 -4.78 3.69 0.31
CA LEU A 165 -4.91 2.38 0.95
C LEU A 165 -6.18 1.70 0.46
N ARG A 166 -6.10 0.39 0.24
CA ARG A 166 -7.18 -0.39 -0.38
C ARG A 166 -8.44 -0.36 0.46
N PHE A 167 -8.29 -0.47 1.78
CA PHE A 167 -9.43 -0.45 2.70
C PHE A 167 -9.39 0.80 3.60
N PRO A 168 -10.56 1.40 3.90
CA PRO A 168 -10.62 2.63 4.72
C PRO A 168 -9.96 2.52 6.09
N LYS A 169 -9.96 1.31 6.69
CA LYS A 169 -9.40 1.07 8.02
C LYS A 169 -7.92 0.65 7.99
N GLU A 170 -7.30 0.46 6.84
CA GLU A 170 -5.89 0.08 6.78
C GLU A 170 -4.99 1.20 7.31
N THR A 171 -3.84 0.80 7.87
CA THR A 171 -2.84 1.74 8.34
C THR A 171 -1.45 1.15 8.11
N ILE A 172 -0.59 1.88 7.40
CA ILE A 172 0.83 1.55 7.24
C ILE A 172 1.58 2.10 8.44
N ILE A 173 2.49 1.32 9.00
CA ILE A 173 3.31 1.69 10.15
C ILE A 173 4.76 1.48 9.78
N TYR A 174 5.58 2.48 10.07
CA TYR A 174 7.04 2.39 10.05
C TYR A 174 7.58 3.08 11.29
N LYS A 175 8.24 2.30 12.16
CA LYS A 175 8.66 2.74 13.49
C LYS A 175 7.50 3.41 14.25
N GLU A 176 7.62 4.69 14.56
CA GLU A 176 6.62 5.49 15.27
C GLU A 176 5.91 6.50 14.36
N ILE A 177 5.80 6.21 13.06
CA ILE A 177 5.02 6.98 12.08
C ILE A 177 3.99 6.07 11.44
N SER A 178 2.84 6.64 11.09
CA SER A 178 1.82 5.91 10.35
C SER A 178 1.29 6.66 9.14
N ILE A 179 0.76 5.92 8.18
CA ILE A 179 -0.05 6.43 7.09
C ILE A 179 -1.42 5.78 7.14
N GLY A 180 -2.47 6.59 7.14
CA GLY A 180 -3.87 6.14 7.14
C GLY A 180 -4.70 6.87 6.10
N ASN A 181 -5.89 6.34 5.83
CA ASN A 181 -6.89 7.04 5.04
C ASN A 181 -7.60 8.07 5.93
N SER A 182 -7.72 9.30 5.43
CA SER A 182 -8.51 10.39 5.99
C SER A 182 -9.68 10.74 5.06
N LYS A 183 -10.54 11.67 5.48
CA LYS A 183 -11.62 12.23 4.63
C LYS A 183 -11.07 12.90 3.36
N PHE A 184 -9.83 13.40 3.40
CA PHE A 184 -9.23 14.20 2.34
C PHE A 184 -8.18 13.43 1.51
N GLY A 185 -8.09 12.11 1.71
CA GLY A 185 -7.08 11.26 1.07
C GLY A 185 -6.19 10.57 2.10
N SER A 186 -5.05 10.04 1.67
CA SER A 186 -4.07 9.43 2.58
C SER A 186 -3.27 10.52 3.31
N SER A 187 -3.03 10.36 4.60
CA SER A 187 -2.20 11.27 5.40
C SER A 187 -1.15 10.51 6.21
N ILE A 188 -0.01 11.19 6.43
CA ILE A 188 1.05 10.74 7.31
C ILE A 188 0.88 11.40 8.68
N LEU A 189 0.90 10.59 9.73
CA LEU A 189 0.76 10.99 11.12
C LEU A 189 2.06 10.71 11.86
N TYR A 190 2.54 11.74 12.57
CA TYR A 190 3.78 11.69 13.33
C TYR A 190 3.70 12.60 14.55
N LYS A 191 4.64 12.41 15.48
CA LYS A 191 4.66 13.07 16.78
C LYS A 191 5.35 14.43 16.75
N ASP A 192 6.54 14.50 16.17
CA ASP A 192 7.36 15.72 16.11
C ASP A 192 8.45 15.63 15.03
N GLU A 193 9.20 16.72 14.85
CA GLU A 193 10.22 16.87 13.80
C GLU A 193 11.41 15.92 13.94
N SER A 194 11.66 15.33 15.12
CA SER A 194 12.74 14.35 15.29
C SER A 194 12.56 13.13 14.38
N GLN A 195 11.32 12.87 13.97
CA GLN A 195 10.95 11.75 13.11
C GLN A 195 10.97 12.10 11.60
N ASN A 196 11.44 13.29 11.21
CA ASN A 196 11.50 13.67 9.79
C ASN A 196 12.35 12.69 8.96
N GLY A 197 13.36 12.09 9.57
CA GLY A 197 14.08 10.97 8.98
C GLY A 197 13.14 9.81 8.66
N ASP A 198 12.46 9.25 9.65
CA ASP A 198 11.59 8.11 9.42
C ASP A 198 10.44 8.43 8.44
N LYS A 199 9.97 9.68 8.41
CA LYS A 199 8.96 10.18 7.48
C LYS A 199 9.41 10.04 6.03
N ILE A 200 10.61 10.56 5.73
CA ILE A 200 11.19 10.49 4.38
C ILE A 200 11.42 9.02 3.98
N ASP A 201 11.85 8.17 4.91
CA ASP A 201 12.06 6.74 4.63
C ASP A 201 10.77 6.01 4.28
N LEU A 202 9.69 6.29 5.01
CA LEU A 202 8.37 5.76 4.71
C LEU A 202 7.90 6.19 3.32
N LEU A 203 8.07 7.46 2.95
CA LEU A 203 7.72 7.96 1.62
C LEU A 203 8.55 7.29 0.51
N ASN A 204 9.85 7.08 0.75
CA ASN A 204 10.71 6.44 -0.24
C ASN A 204 10.41 4.94 -0.39
N MET A 205 10.10 4.24 0.72
CA MET A 205 9.64 2.85 0.65
C MET A 205 8.33 2.74 -0.11
N LEU A 206 7.38 3.65 0.12
CA LEU A 206 6.15 3.70 -0.67
C LEU A 206 6.43 3.92 -2.14
N ALA A 207 7.30 4.88 -2.49
CA ALA A 207 7.67 5.12 -3.88
C ALA A 207 8.35 3.90 -4.51
N PHE A 208 9.23 3.22 -3.77
CA PHE A 208 9.80 1.95 -4.18
C PHE A 208 8.70 0.94 -4.46
N PHE A 209 7.76 0.72 -3.53
CA PHE A 209 6.70 -0.28 -3.69
C PHE A 209 5.73 0.06 -4.82
N GLN A 210 5.41 1.33 -5.06
CA GLN A 210 4.39 1.73 -6.04
C GLN A 210 4.93 2.06 -7.43
N VAL A 211 6.23 2.30 -7.56
CA VAL A 211 6.88 2.84 -8.77
C VAL A 211 6.37 4.21 -9.21
N THR A 212 5.85 4.95 -8.25
CA THR A 212 5.34 6.29 -8.47
C THR A 212 5.96 7.19 -7.42
N PRO A 213 6.36 8.42 -7.77
CA PRO A 213 6.84 9.35 -6.77
C PRO A 213 5.73 9.68 -5.77
N ASN A 214 6.08 9.71 -4.49
CA ASN A 214 5.22 10.18 -3.41
C ASN A 214 5.67 11.56 -2.96
N PHE A 215 4.72 12.45 -2.75
CA PHE A 215 4.98 13.82 -2.30
C PHE A 215 4.01 14.22 -1.21
N LEU A 216 4.43 15.18 -0.38
CA LEU A 216 3.57 15.81 0.60
C LEU A 216 2.88 17.00 -0.07
N LEU A 217 1.57 17.13 0.15
CA LEU A 217 0.80 18.25 -0.37
C LEU A 217 1.24 19.55 0.30
N THR A 218 1.45 20.56 -0.52
CA THR A 218 1.67 21.92 -0.05
C THR A 218 0.34 22.58 0.33
N LYS A 219 0.39 23.75 0.98
CA LYS A 219 -0.83 24.57 1.19
C LYS A 219 -1.41 25.14 -0.11
N ASN A 220 -0.65 25.12 -1.21
CA ASN A 220 -1.09 25.66 -2.49
C ASN A 220 -1.78 24.57 -3.33
N LYS A 221 -3.10 24.60 -3.36
CA LYS A 221 -3.93 23.65 -4.12
C LYS A 221 -3.58 23.61 -5.61
N SER A 222 -3.41 24.78 -6.25
CA SER A 222 -3.09 24.85 -7.69
C SER A 222 -1.72 24.25 -8.01
N PHE A 223 -0.74 24.46 -7.12
CA PHE A 223 0.57 23.83 -7.26
C PHE A 223 0.46 22.30 -7.15
N ASN A 224 -0.27 21.81 -6.15
CA ASN A 224 -0.48 20.37 -5.96
C ASN A 224 -1.19 19.72 -7.15
N GLU A 225 -2.24 20.36 -7.68
CA GLU A 225 -2.96 19.87 -8.87
C GLU A 225 -2.04 19.80 -10.09
N LYS A 226 -1.23 20.85 -10.33
CA LYS A 226 -0.24 20.84 -11.42
C LYS A 226 0.80 19.74 -11.23
N LEU A 227 1.27 19.52 -10.00
CA LEU A 227 2.24 18.49 -9.68
C LEU A 227 1.67 17.08 -9.90
N SER A 228 0.44 16.82 -9.44
CA SER A 228 -0.25 15.55 -9.68
C SER A 228 -0.45 15.32 -11.17
N ASN A 229 -1.00 16.30 -11.91
CA ASN A 229 -1.21 16.15 -13.35
C ASN A 229 0.08 15.85 -14.13
N LEU A 230 1.20 16.43 -13.70
CA LEU A 230 2.51 16.20 -14.31
C LEU A 230 2.99 14.76 -14.08
N TYR A 231 2.83 14.23 -12.86
CA TYR A 231 3.29 12.90 -12.52
C TYR A 231 2.31 11.78 -12.89
N ASP A 232 1.02 12.08 -13.07
CA ASP A 232 0.02 11.14 -13.61
C ASP A 232 0.28 10.81 -15.09
N GLN A 233 0.97 11.69 -15.82
CA GLN A 233 1.37 11.46 -17.22
C GLN A 233 2.62 10.60 -17.34
N PHE A 234 3.33 10.36 -16.23
CA PHE A 234 4.61 9.69 -16.25
C PHE A 234 4.49 8.27 -15.73
N ASP A 235 4.92 7.31 -16.55
CA ASP A 235 4.84 5.91 -16.21
C ASP A 235 6.21 5.23 -16.35
N ILE A 236 6.59 4.39 -15.37
CA ILE A 236 7.75 3.51 -15.53
C ILE A 236 7.62 2.59 -16.75
N LEU A 237 6.39 2.37 -17.23
CA LEU A 237 6.13 1.65 -18.48
C LEU A 237 6.80 2.28 -19.70
N ASP A 238 7.20 3.55 -19.62
CA ASP A 238 8.02 4.23 -20.64
C ASP A 238 9.33 3.49 -20.93
N LEU A 239 9.90 2.80 -19.93
CA LEU A 239 11.08 1.94 -20.13
C LEU A 239 10.81 0.83 -21.15
N LEU A 240 9.57 0.36 -21.26
CA LEU A 240 9.15 -0.64 -22.25
C LEU A 240 8.70 -0.01 -23.57
N THR A 241 7.96 1.10 -23.54
CA THR A 241 7.27 1.67 -24.71
C THR A 241 8.16 2.57 -25.57
N LEU A 242 9.05 3.37 -24.97
CA LEU A 242 9.94 4.32 -25.67
C LEU A 242 10.94 3.65 -26.63
N THR A 243 11.11 2.35 -26.49
CA THR A 243 11.99 1.55 -27.38
C THR A 243 11.32 1.08 -28.66
N SER A 244 10.00 1.28 -28.79
CA SER A 244 9.23 0.91 -29.98
C SER A 244 9.47 1.93 -31.10
N THR A 245 9.78 1.44 -32.31
CA THR A 245 9.87 2.28 -33.51
C THR A 245 8.56 2.97 -33.88
N LYS A 246 7.44 2.51 -33.29
CA LYS A 246 6.11 3.07 -33.49
C LYS A 246 5.69 4.07 -32.41
N TYR A 247 6.47 4.24 -31.34
CA TYR A 247 6.05 5.04 -30.17
C TYR A 247 5.61 6.46 -30.54
N PHE A 248 6.41 7.18 -31.31
CA PHE A 248 6.07 8.55 -31.75
C PHE A 248 5.03 8.58 -32.89
N ASN A 249 4.73 7.43 -33.51
CA ASN A 249 3.86 7.32 -34.70
C ASN A 249 2.50 6.66 -34.39
N ASP A 250 2.27 6.21 -33.17
CA ASP A 250 1.01 5.61 -32.71
C ASP A 250 0.46 6.43 -31.53
N PRO A 251 -0.39 7.44 -31.79
CA PRO A 251 -0.92 8.31 -30.74
C PRO A 251 -1.88 7.60 -29.77
N LYS A 252 -2.28 6.35 -30.06
CA LYS A 252 -3.16 5.56 -29.19
C LYS A 252 -2.36 4.58 -28.31
N GLY A 253 -1.17 4.17 -28.76
CA GLY A 253 -0.25 3.30 -28.02
C GLY A 253 -0.80 1.90 -27.71
N GLU A 254 0.07 1.00 -27.26
CA GLU A 254 -0.38 -0.22 -26.58
C GLU A 254 -0.85 0.17 -25.17
N PHE A 255 -2.12 0.00 -24.85
CA PHE A 255 -2.60 0.25 -23.49
C PHE A 255 -1.90 -0.70 -22.52
N ARG A 256 -1.16 -0.14 -21.57
CA ARG A 256 -0.56 -0.89 -20.47
C ARG A 256 -0.83 -0.11 -19.19
N SER A 257 -1.17 -0.82 -18.13
CA SER A 257 -1.33 -0.23 -16.81
C SER A 257 -0.58 -1.05 -15.78
N LEU A 258 -0.10 -0.36 -14.75
CA LEU A 258 0.63 -0.96 -13.64
C LEU A 258 -0.32 -1.13 -12.45
N SER A 259 -0.51 -2.36 -11.99
CA SER A 259 -1.21 -2.59 -10.73
C SER A 259 -0.26 -2.42 -9.55
N SER A 260 -0.63 -1.54 -8.60
CA SER A 260 0.08 -1.36 -7.32
C SER A 260 0.16 -2.67 -6.51
N PRO A 261 1.21 -2.85 -5.69
CA PRO A 261 1.35 -4.04 -4.86
C PRO A 261 0.24 -4.13 -3.81
N ILE A 262 -0.06 -5.36 -3.40
CA ILE A 262 -0.98 -5.60 -2.28
C ILE A 262 -0.16 -5.82 -1.03
N PHE A 263 -0.27 -4.91 -0.07
CA PHE A 263 0.36 -5.07 1.23
C PHE A 263 -0.37 -6.13 2.08
N LYS A 264 0.42 -6.87 2.86
CA LYS A 264 -0.05 -7.87 3.81
C LYS A 264 -0.41 -7.21 5.11
N LEU A 265 -1.59 -7.58 5.60
CA LEU A 265 -2.01 -7.29 6.95
C LEU A 265 -1.20 -8.13 7.94
N TYR A 266 -0.68 -7.48 8.97
CA TYR A 266 0.05 -8.15 10.04
C TYR A 266 -0.93 -8.95 10.90
N ARG A 267 -0.79 -10.28 10.93
CA ARG A 267 -1.56 -11.20 11.82
C ARG A 267 -3.08 -10.92 11.83
N ASN A 268 -3.68 -10.67 10.66
CA ASN A 268 -5.11 -10.33 10.50
C ASN A 268 -5.56 -9.03 11.21
N THR A 269 -4.64 -8.14 11.55
CA THR A 269 -4.95 -6.79 12.03
C THR A 269 -5.23 -5.85 10.85
N LYS A 270 -5.63 -4.61 11.13
CA LYS A 270 -5.73 -3.55 10.11
C LYS A 270 -4.37 -2.96 9.70
N PHE A 271 -3.27 -3.43 10.29
CA PHE A 271 -1.96 -2.82 10.19
C PHE A 271 -1.10 -3.48 9.12
N ILE A 272 -0.36 -2.66 8.38
CA ILE A 272 0.72 -3.06 7.49
C ILE A 272 2.01 -2.55 8.13
N ILE A 273 2.94 -3.44 8.47
CA ILE A 273 4.17 -3.06 9.16
C ILE A 273 5.32 -3.13 8.17
N PHE A 274 5.96 -1.99 7.91
CA PHE A 274 7.15 -1.92 7.09
C PHE A 274 8.39 -2.22 7.93
N PRO A 275 9.34 -3.02 7.41
CA PRO A 275 10.58 -3.32 8.10
C PRO A 275 11.50 -2.10 8.12
N ASP A 276 12.48 -2.12 9.03
CA ASP A 276 13.60 -1.19 8.98
C ASP A 276 14.37 -1.34 7.67
N ILE A 277 14.85 -0.21 7.12
CA ILE A 277 15.63 -0.18 5.90
C ILE A 277 17.12 -0.04 6.17
N ASN A 278 17.91 -0.79 5.41
CA ASN A 278 19.35 -0.61 5.28
C ASN A 278 19.63 0.30 4.08
N PHE A 279 20.71 1.08 4.19
CA PHE A 279 21.17 1.98 3.13
C PHE A 279 20.08 2.89 2.58
N ARG A 280 19.50 3.69 3.48
CA ARG A 280 18.50 4.73 3.21
C ARG A 280 18.73 5.51 1.90
N GLU A 281 19.98 5.81 1.58
CA GLU A 281 20.32 6.59 0.39
C GLU A 281 19.94 5.88 -0.92
N LEU A 282 19.92 4.54 -0.96
CA LEU A 282 19.44 3.78 -2.11
C LEU A 282 17.97 4.10 -2.41
N PHE A 283 17.13 4.15 -1.36
CA PHE A 283 15.72 4.49 -1.47
C PHE A 283 15.53 5.97 -1.84
N ASN A 284 16.32 6.89 -1.29
CA ASN A 284 16.32 8.31 -1.66
C ASN A 284 16.61 8.50 -3.16
N LEU A 285 17.68 7.88 -3.65
CA LEU A 285 18.09 7.96 -5.06
C LEU A 285 17.06 7.31 -5.98
N TYR A 286 16.51 6.15 -5.59
CA TYR A 286 15.47 5.48 -6.36
C TYR A 286 14.18 6.30 -6.44
N HIS A 287 13.74 6.86 -5.31
CA HIS A 287 12.59 7.78 -5.34
C HIS A 287 12.88 9.02 -6.20
N SER A 288 14.11 9.53 -6.17
CA SER A 288 14.53 10.67 -6.98
C SER A 288 14.52 10.35 -8.48
N SER A 289 14.88 9.12 -8.88
CA SER A 289 14.78 8.68 -10.28
C SER A 289 13.33 8.58 -10.77
N LEU A 290 12.39 8.22 -9.89
CA LEU A 290 10.95 8.20 -10.20
C LEU A 290 10.36 9.62 -10.35
N LYS A 291 10.99 10.64 -9.75
CA LYS A 291 10.59 12.05 -9.93
C LYS A 291 11.06 12.65 -11.25
N GLN A 292 11.90 11.94 -12.01
CA GLN A 292 12.45 12.42 -13.27
C GLN A 292 11.62 11.94 -14.46
N ILE A 293 10.97 12.88 -15.15
CA ILE A 293 10.10 12.61 -16.31
C ILE A 293 10.94 12.20 -17.53
N GLU A 294 12.13 12.79 -17.68
CA GLU A 294 13.00 12.49 -18.80
C GLU A 294 13.97 11.32 -18.48
N PRO A 295 14.28 10.47 -19.47
CA PRO A 295 15.26 9.40 -19.36
C PRO A 295 16.64 9.87 -18.92
N LEU A 296 17.08 11.06 -19.32
CA LEU A 296 18.42 11.55 -18.98
C LEU A 296 18.57 11.83 -17.49
N PRO A 297 17.75 12.69 -16.85
CA PRO A 297 17.83 12.88 -15.40
C PRO A 297 17.56 11.57 -14.63
N ARG A 298 16.65 10.71 -15.11
CA ARG A 298 16.44 9.38 -14.51
C ARG A 298 17.73 8.55 -14.48
N CYS A 299 18.47 8.53 -15.58
CA CYS A 299 19.74 7.83 -15.72
C CYS A 299 20.77 8.29 -14.69
N VAL A 300 20.83 9.60 -14.39
CA VAL A 300 21.74 10.15 -13.37
C VAL A 300 21.49 9.52 -11.99
N PHE A 301 20.24 9.49 -11.54
CA PHE A 301 19.90 8.96 -10.21
C PHE A 301 20.07 7.45 -10.12
N LEU A 302 19.66 6.71 -11.16
CA LEU A 302 19.85 5.26 -11.18
C LEU A 302 21.35 4.89 -11.27
N PHE A 303 22.17 5.67 -11.97
CA PHE A 303 23.61 5.45 -12.02
C PHE A 303 24.28 5.69 -10.66
N ARG A 304 23.86 6.73 -9.93
CA ARG A 304 24.33 7.02 -8.56
C ARG A 304 24.02 5.89 -7.58
N ILE A 305 22.94 5.12 -7.78
CA ILE A 305 22.66 3.91 -6.99
C ILE A 305 23.79 2.88 -7.17
N VAL A 306 24.31 2.71 -8.38
CA VAL A 306 25.43 1.79 -8.64
C VAL A 306 26.73 2.31 -8.03
N GLU A 307 27.00 3.62 -8.12
CA GLU A 307 28.15 4.24 -7.46
C GLU A 307 28.10 4.07 -5.93
N TYR A 308 26.92 4.26 -5.34
CA TYR A 308 26.71 4.01 -3.93
C TYR A 308 26.93 2.54 -3.59
N ALA A 309 26.31 1.63 -4.32
CA ALA A 309 26.44 0.20 -4.08
C ALA A 309 27.87 -0.32 -4.29
N LYS A 310 28.65 0.30 -5.19
CA LYS A 310 30.09 0.03 -5.31
C LYS A 310 30.80 0.28 -4.00
N ASN A 311 30.61 1.47 -3.43
CA ASN A 311 31.37 1.93 -2.25
C ASN A 311 30.90 1.26 -0.95
N TYR A 312 29.60 0.98 -0.82
CA TYR A 312 29.02 0.56 0.45
C TYR A 312 28.61 -0.92 0.51
N HIS A 313 28.53 -1.61 -0.62
CA HIS A 313 28.18 -3.03 -0.67
C HIS A 313 29.28 -3.86 -1.36
N TYR A 314 29.60 -3.53 -2.61
CA TYR A 314 30.55 -4.31 -3.42
C TYR A 314 31.95 -4.33 -2.81
N GLN A 315 32.48 -3.18 -2.40
CA GLN A 315 33.80 -3.08 -1.77
C GLN A 315 33.91 -3.94 -0.50
N GLN A 316 32.83 -4.08 0.26
CA GLN A 316 32.82 -4.91 1.47
C GLN A 316 32.94 -6.40 1.16
N ILE A 317 32.37 -6.85 0.04
CA ILE A 317 32.40 -8.25 -0.38
C ILE A 317 33.77 -8.62 -0.95
N PHE A 318 34.32 -7.78 -1.83
CA PHE A 318 35.50 -8.13 -2.63
C PHE A 318 36.82 -7.54 -2.12
N GLN A 319 36.80 -6.67 -1.10
CA GLN A 319 37.97 -6.10 -0.42
C GLN A 319 39.07 -5.55 -1.36
N THR A 320 38.69 -5.01 -2.51
CA THR A 320 39.61 -4.59 -3.57
C THR A 320 39.65 -3.07 -3.69
N SER A 321 40.88 -2.52 -3.72
CA SER A 321 41.11 -1.06 -3.76
C SER A 321 40.92 -0.44 -5.15
N ASN A 322 41.10 -1.21 -6.23
CA ASN A 322 41.05 -0.74 -7.62
C ASN A 322 39.90 -1.39 -8.40
N LEU A 323 38.67 -1.02 -8.06
CA LEU A 323 37.48 -1.49 -8.78
C LEU A 323 37.01 -0.47 -9.81
N GLU A 324 36.96 -0.85 -11.08
CA GLU A 324 36.32 -0.02 -12.11
C GLU A 324 34.80 -0.19 -12.04
N LEU A 325 34.07 0.92 -12.18
CA LEU A 325 32.61 0.91 -12.06
C LEU A 325 31.94 0.08 -13.17
N LYS A 326 32.59 -0.07 -14.34
CA LYS A 326 32.12 -0.91 -15.44
C LYS A 326 32.05 -2.39 -15.06
N ASP A 327 33.01 -2.87 -14.28
CA ASP A 327 33.06 -4.28 -13.84
C ASP A 327 32.00 -4.53 -12.76
N VAL A 328 31.78 -3.55 -11.88
CA VAL A 328 30.70 -3.58 -10.89
C VAL A 328 29.32 -3.62 -11.55
N ILE A 329 29.13 -2.85 -12.64
CA ILE A 329 27.90 -2.89 -13.44
C ILE A 329 27.70 -4.29 -14.04
N GLU A 330 28.74 -4.90 -14.63
CA GLU A 330 28.63 -6.24 -15.21
C GLU A 330 28.35 -7.30 -14.16
N TYR A 331 28.99 -7.21 -12.99
CA TYR A 331 28.69 -8.08 -11.87
C TYR A 331 27.22 -8.00 -11.46
N TYR A 332 26.72 -6.80 -11.15
CA TYR A 332 25.32 -6.65 -10.75
C TYR A 332 24.37 -7.02 -11.87
N TYR A 333 24.77 -6.83 -13.13
CA TYR A 333 23.99 -7.29 -14.26
C TYR A 333 23.82 -8.81 -14.24
N ASN A 334 24.91 -9.54 -14.13
CA ASN A 334 24.88 -11.00 -14.12
C ASN A 334 24.08 -11.55 -12.94
N GLU A 335 24.28 -10.99 -11.75
CA GLU A 335 23.53 -11.37 -10.54
C GLU A 335 22.03 -11.11 -10.69
N MET A 336 21.64 -9.97 -11.26
CA MET A 336 20.21 -9.65 -11.37
C MET A 336 19.48 -10.51 -12.41
N LEU A 337 20.18 -11.10 -13.38
CA LEU A 337 19.55 -12.04 -14.33
C LEU A 337 19.01 -13.28 -13.62
N GLU A 338 19.71 -13.78 -12.61
CA GLU A 338 19.32 -14.96 -11.83
C GLU A 338 18.36 -14.61 -10.67
N HIS A 339 18.37 -13.35 -10.23
CA HIS A 339 17.56 -12.90 -9.09
C HIS A 339 16.05 -13.05 -9.30
N ARG A 340 15.33 -13.58 -8.31
CA ARG A 340 13.87 -13.66 -8.31
C ARG A 340 13.27 -12.44 -7.63
N PHE A 341 13.06 -11.38 -8.42
CA PHE A 341 12.45 -10.13 -7.96
C PHE A 341 11.14 -10.33 -7.22
N ILE A 342 10.89 -9.46 -6.24
CA ILE A 342 9.60 -9.37 -5.58
C ILE A 342 8.52 -9.07 -6.66
N PRO A 343 7.37 -9.78 -6.67
CA PRO A 343 6.31 -9.54 -7.64
C PRO A 343 5.41 -8.38 -7.21
N ILE A 344 5.97 -7.17 -7.29
CA ILE A 344 5.33 -5.91 -6.88
C ILE A 344 4.52 -5.26 -8.01
N TYR A 345 4.75 -5.65 -9.28
CA TYR A 345 4.28 -4.94 -10.47
C TYR A 345 3.61 -5.85 -11.47
N PHE A 346 2.29 -5.97 -11.39
CA PHE A 346 1.59 -6.73 -12.41
C PHE A 346 1.13 -5.79 -13.52
N LEU A 347 1.68 -6.03 -14.71
CA LEU A 347 1.27 -5.40 -15.95
C LEU A 347 -0.11 -5.94 -16.33
N ASP A 348 -1.05 -5.02 -16.53
CA ASP A 348 -2.29 -5.29 -17.23
C ASP A 348 -2.19 -4.66 -18.62
N TYR A 349 -2.16 -5.51 -19.64
CA TYR A 349 -2.15 -5.11 -21.05
C TYR A 349 -3.54 -4.63 -21.54
N GLY A 350 -4.51 -4.54 -20.63
CA GLY A 350 -5.81 -3.91 -20.82
C GLY A 350 -6.65 -4.44 -21.97
N SER A 351 -7.61 -3.63 -22.38
CA SER A 351 -8.45 -3.83 -23.58
C SER A 351 -7.93 -2.91 -24.68
N ASP A 352 -7.97 -3.39 -25.92
CA ASP A 352 -7.55 -2.62 -27.09
C ASP A 352 -8.72 -1.78 -27.60
N HIS A 353 -8.48 -0.77 -28.44
CA HIS A 353 -9.55 -0.07 -29.15
C HIS A 353 -9.57 -0.53 -30.61
N ASP A 354 -10.76 -0.76 -31.16
CA ASP A 354 -10.90 -0.98 -32.59
C ASP A 354 -10.45 0.31 -33.30
N HIS A 355 -9.36 0.22 -34.08
CA HIS A 355 -8.83 1.39 -34.77
C HIS A 355 -9.79 1.96 -35.83
N LYS A 356 -10.81 1.21 -36.26
CA LYS A 356 -11.82 1.64 -37.25
C LYS A 356 -13.09 2.21 -36.61
N THR A 357 -13.56 1.63 -35.48
CA THR A 357 -14.84 2.05 -34.86
C THR A 357 -14.66 2.84 -33.57
N GLY A 358 -13.46 2.84 -32.96
CA GLY A 358 -13.19 3.47 -31.67
C GLY A 358 -13.74 2.68 -30.47
N GLU A 359 -14.48 1.59 -30.72
CA GLU A 359 -15.07 0.76 -29.68
C GLU A 359 -14.00 -0.05 -28.93
N LEU A 360 -14.29 -0.36 -27.66
CA LEU A 360 -13.39 -1.10 -26.79
C LEU A 360 -13.39 -2.59 -27.19
N VAL A 361 -12.33 -3.05 -27.85
CA VAL A 361 -12.16 -4.45 -28.26
C VAL A 361 -11.51 -5.22 -27.12
N LYS A 362 -12.24 -6.19 -26.60
CA LYS A 362 -11.74 -7.15 -25.60
C LYS A 362 -10.68 -8.05 -26.25
N ARG A 363 -9.40 -7.68 -26.21
CA ARG A 363 -8.29 -8.57 -26.60
C ARG A 363 -7.51 -9.07 -25.39
N ARG A 364 -7.77 -10.37 -25.12
CA ARG A 364 -7.01 -11.38 -24.34
C ARG A 364 -7.31 -11.55 -22.85
N LYS A 365 -7.12 -12.80 -22.41
CA LYS A 365 -6.99 -13.22 -20.99
C LYS A 365 -5.98 -12.29 -20.34
N THR A 366 -6.38 -11.63 -19.25
CA THR A 366 -5.51 -10.77 -18.44
C THR A 366 -4.24 -11.54 -18.06
N GLN A 367 -3.11 -11.18 -18.68
CA GLN A 367 -1.81 -11.77 -18.38
C GLN A 367 -1.07 -10.83 -17.45
N TYR A 368 -1.29 -11.02 -16.14
CA TYR A 368 -0.51 -10.33 -15.11
C TYR A 368 0.92 -10.85 -15.15
N LEU A 369 1.82 -10.08 -15.79
CA LEU A 369 3.25 -10.32 -15.82
C LEU A 369 3.97 -9.33 -14.90
N ASN A 370 4.98 -9.81 -14.18
CA ASN A 370 5.81 -8.94 -13.35
C ASN A 370 6.60 -7.98 -14.27
N LEU A 371 6.51 -6.66 -14.07
CA LEU A 371 7.29 -5.66 -14.82
C LEU A 371 8.79 -6.00 -14.86
N MET A 372 9.34 -6.50 -13.76
CA MET A 372 10.76 -6.88 -13.70
C MET A 372 11.08 -8.06 -14.64
N VAL A 373 10.14 -8.98 -14.86
CA VAL A 373 10.30 -10.07 -15.83
C VAL A 373 10.31 -9.53 -17.26
N GLU A 374 9.43 -8.57 -17.57
CA GLU A 374 9.41 -7.92 -18.87
C GLU A 374 10.66 -7.08 -19.11
N LEU A 375 11.13 -6.33 -18.11
CA LEU A 375 12.39 -5.58 -18.21
C LEU A 375 13.59 -6.51 -18.38
N LYS A 376 13.65 -7.67 -17.70
CA LYS A 376 14.69 -8.68 -17.94
C LYS A 376 14.67 -9.16 -19.39
N ARG A 377 13.50 -9.52 -19.92
CA ARG A 377 13.32 -9.92 -21.32
C ARG A 377 13.80 -8.81 -22.26
N LYS A 378 13.44 -7.57 -21.96
CA LYS A 378 13.85 -6.40 -22.71
C LYS A 378 15.36 -6.18 -22.70
N SER A 379 16.01 -6.34 -21.55
CA SER A 379 17.47 -6.21 -21.43
C SER A 379 18.21 -7.18 -22.35
N LYS A 380 17.74 -8.43 -22.48
CA LYS A 380 18.33 -9.43 -23.38
C LYS A 380 18.21 -9.02 -24.86
N GLN A 381 17.05 -8.49 -25.26
CA GLN A 381 16.85 -7.96 -26.62
C GLN A 381 17.77 -6.77 -26.91
N ILE A 382 18.00 -5.90 -25.92
CA ILE A 382 18.92 -4.77 -26.08
C ILE A 382 20.36 -5.26 -26.24
N VAL A 383 20.78 -6.29 -25.49
CA VAL A 383 22.11 -6.91 -25.66
C VAL A 383 22.30 -7.48 -27.07
N GLU A 384 21.31 -8.21 -27.60
CA GLU A 384 21.34 -8.72 -28.97
C GLU A 384 21.50 -7.59 -30.01
N TYR A 385 20.77 -6.49 -29.82
CA TYR A 385 20.88 -5.30 -30.65
C TYR A 385 22.28 -4.65 -30.53
N TRP A 386 22.80 -4.45 -29.33
CA TRP A 386 24.12 -3.85 -29.12
C TRP A 386 25.25 -4.70 -29.71
N ASN A 387 25.13 -6.02 -29.68
CA ASN A 387 26.09 -6.96 -30.28
C ASN A 387 26.12 -6.89 -31.81
N THR A 388 25.06 -6.43 -32.45
CA THR A 388 24.99 -6.25 -33.91
C THR A 388 25.22 -4.80 -34.33
N HIS A 389 25.22 -3.85 -33.38
CA HIS A 389 25.39 -2.44 -33.66
C HIS A 389 26.83 -2.08 -34.08
N PRO A 390 27.05 -1.33 -35.17
CA PRO A 390 28.39 -1.07 -35.72
C PRO A 390 29.41 -0.50 -34.72
N TYR A 391 28.94 0.38 -33.82
CA TYR A 391 29.77 1.05 -32.82
C TYR A 391 29.79 0.37 -31.44
N LEU A 392 28.70 -0.31 -31.05
CA LEU A 392 28.57 -0.83 -29.68
C LEU A 392 29.11 -2.26 -29.54
N LYS A 393 29.13 -3.03 -30.63
CA LYS A 393 29.59 -4.43 -30.66
C LYS A 393 31.02 -4.64 -30.14
N SER A 394 31.87 -3.61 -30.17
CA SER A 394 33.26 -3.68 -29.71
C SER A 394 33.43 -3.30 -28.24
N LYS A 395 32.34 -2.95 -27.54
CA LYS A 395 32.34 -2.52 -26.14
C LYS A 395 31.67 -3.57 -25.27
N SER A 396 32.18 -3.76 -24.06
CA SER A 396 31.49 -4.58 -23.06
C SER A 396 30.22 -3.87 -22.57
N LEU A 397 29.28 -4.64 -22.02
CA LEU A 397 28.03 -4.11 -21.47
C LEU A 397 28.30 -3.04 -20.41
N GLY A 398 29.20 -3.34 -19.47
CA GLY A 398 29.61 -2.42 -18.41
C GLY A 398 30.19 -1.14 -18.98
N GLN A 399 31.00 -1.24 -20.04
CA GLN A 399 31.59 -0.06 -20.68
C GLN A 399 30.55 0.82 -21.37
N ILE A 400 29.52 0.23 -21.99
CA ILE A 400 28.41 0.98 -22.62
C ILE A 400 27.64 1.75 -21.54
N ILE A 401 27.19 1.06 -20.50
CA ILE A 401 26.39 1.64 -19.41
C ILE A 401 27.21 2.68 -18.65
N TYR A 402 28.47 2.38 -18.30
CA TYR A 402 29.37 3.30 -17.61
C TYR A 402 29.58 4.61 -18.38
N ASN A 403 29.89 4.53 -19.68
CA ASN A 403 30.12 5.71 -20.49
C ASN A 403 28.86 6.58 -20.59
N THR A 404 27.70 5.95 -20.80
CA THR A 404 26.43 6.69 -20.85
C THR A 404 26.09 7.32 -19.51
N GLY A 405 26.14 6.56 -18.41
CA GLY A 405 25.85 7.06 -17.06
C GLY A 405 26.81 8.17 -16.60
N ARG A 406 28.11 8.01 -16.84
CA ARG A 406 29.10 9.06 -16.54
C ARG A 406 28.81 10.35 -17.33
N ASN A 407 28.49 10.22 -18.61
CA ASN A 407 28.18 11.37 -19.46
C ASN A 407 26.88 12.07 -19.03
N THR A 408 25.85 11.32 -18.63
CA THR A 408 24.61 11.93 -18.11
C THR A 408 24.84 12.63 -16.78
N VAL A 409 25.64 12.06 -15.87
CA VAL A 409 26.03 12.72 -14.61
C VAL A 409 26.82 14.00 -14.87
N ALA A 410 27.78 13.97 -15.80
CA ALA A 410 28.64 15.12 -16.12
C ALA A 410 27.90 16.26 -16.84
N HIS A 411 26.90 15.95 -17.66
CA HIS A 411 26.21 16.94 -18.51
C HIS A 411 24.77 17.26 -18.06
N GLY A 412 24.20 16.50 -17.13
CA GLY A 412 22.88 16.78 -16.56
C GLY A 412 22.80 18.03 -15.67
N GLY A 413 23.95 18.64 -15.33
CA GLY A 413 24.04 19.84 -14.49
C GLY A 413 24.29 21.16 -15.23
N ASN A 414 24.59 21.15 -16.54
CA ASN A 414 24.97 22.37 -17.28
C ASN A 414 23.85 22.82 -18.22
N GLY A 415 23.28 24.00 -17.92
CA GLY A 415 22.19 24.61 -18.68
C GLY A 415 22.52 24.93 -20.13
N ASN A 416 21.46 24.89 -20.97
CA ASN A 416 21.23 25.48 -22.30
C ASN A 416 22.31 25.52 -23.39
N GLN A 417 23.57 25.13 -23.16
CA GLN A 417 24.65 25.42 -24.10
C GLN A 417 25.05 24.26 -25.03
N ASN A 418 24.36 23.11 -25.05
CA ASN A 418 24.73 21.98 -25.94
C ASN A 418 23.55 21.12 -26.45
N ILE A 419 22.35 21.67 -26.60
CA ILE A 419 21.16 20.87 -26.95
C ILE A 419 20.94 20.82 -28.47
N ASN A 420 21.87 20.23 -29.21
CA ASN A 420 21.56 19.51 -30.45
C ASN A 420 21.41 18.03 -30.08
N TYR A 421 20.32 17.71 -29.37
CA TYR A 421 19.96 16.33 -29.08
C TYR A 421 19.30 15.72 -30.32
N ASP A 422 19.95 14.73 -30.93
CA ASP A 422 19.25 13.80 -31.82
C ASP A 422 18.31 12.95 -30.94
N TYR A 423 17.09 13.46 -30.79
CA TYR A 423 16.04 12.88 -29.94
C TYR A 423 15.70 11.44 -30.32
N ALA A 424 15.89 11.02 -31.58
CA ALA A 424 15.54 9.66 -31.98
C ALA A 424 16.59 8.64 -31.50
N ASN A 425 17.88 8.92 -31.68
CA ASN A 425 18.93 7.94 -31.41
C ASN A 425 19.50 8.02 -29.99
N LYS A 426 19.72 9.24 -29.46
CA LYS A 426 20.32 9.40 -28.12
C LYS A 426 19.33 9.11 -27.00
N TYR A 427 18.06 9.48 -27.17
CA TYR A 427 17.02 9.24 -26.16
C TYR A 427 16.70 7.76 -26.01
N LYS A 428 16.58 7.03 -27.13
CA LYS A 428 16.42 5.57 -27.14
C LYS A 428 17.60 4.89 -26.44
N HIS A 429 18.84 5.26 -26.77
CA HIS A 429 20.03 4.69 -26.15
C HIS A 429 20.08 4.93 -24.62
N ILE A 430 19.74 6.13 -24.17
CA ILE A 430 19.65 6.44 -22.73
C ILE A 430 18.54 5.63 -22.06
N ASN A 431 17.37 5.48 -22.71
CA ASN A 431 16.29 4.65 -22.18
C ASN A 431 16.68 3.17 -22.12
N ASP A 432 17.36 2.66 -23.15
CA ASP A 432 17.92 1.31 -23.16
C ASP A 432 18.86 1.11 -21.97
N VAL A 433 19.74 2.09 -21.67
CA VAL A 433 20.59 2.08 -20.47
C VAL A 433 19.77 2.13 -19.16
N ASN A 434 18.70 2.93 -19.10
CA ASN A 434 17.80 2.97 -17.93
C ASN A 434 17.13 1.63 -17.64
N VAL A 435 16.84 0.79 -18.65
CA VAL A 435 16.32 -0.57 -18.42
C VAL A 435 17.28 -1.39 -17.56
N PHE A 436 18.59 -1.32 -17.86
CA PHE A 436 19.61 -2.02 -17.06
C PHE A 436 19.74 -1.42 -15.67
N LEU A 437 19.84 -0.09 -15.58
CA LEU A 437 20.04 0.59 -14.30
C LEU A 437 18.82 0.44 -13.37
N GLU A 438 17.60 0.39 -13.90
CA GLU A 438 16.38 0.09 -13.13
C GLU A 438 16.45 -1.32 -12.54
N LEU A 439 16.78 -2.34 -13.35
CA LEU A 439 16.92 -3.72 -12.90
C LEU A 439 18.01 -3.87 -11.83
N ILE A 440 19.16 -3.23 -12.03
CA ILE A 440 20.28 -3.24 -11.08
C ILE A 440 19.89 -2.52 -9.79
N ALA A 441 19.28 -1.34 -9.86
CA ALA A 441 18.84 -0.59 -8.69
C ALA A 441 17.85 -1.38 -7.83
N ARG A 442 16.87 -2.02 -8.48
CA ARG A 442 15.90 -2.92 -7.83
C ARG A 442 16.59 -4.08 -7.14
N TYR A 443 17.55 -4.70 -7.82
CA TYR A 443 18.30 -5.83 -7.27
C TYR A 443 19.08 -5.43 -6.02
N ILE A 444 19.82 -4.33 -6.09
CA ILE A 444 20.61 -3.83 -4.95
C ILE A 444 19.71 -3.53 -3.75
N ILE A 445 18.56 -2.86 -3.96
CA ILE A 445 17.61 -2.56 -2.89
C ILE A 445 17.07 -3.85 -2.26
N GLU A 446 16.61 -4.81 -3.07
CA GLU A 446 16.08 -6.09 -2.55
C GLU A 446 17.14 -6.95 -1.87
N LEU A 447 18.37 -6.94 -2.39
CA LEU A 447 19.51 -7.66 -1.83
C LEU A 447 19.87 -7.14 -0.44
N THR A 448 19.92 -5.82 -0.29
CA THR A 448 20.26 -5.16 0.98
C THR A 448 19.11 -5.08 1.97
N ASN A 449 17.87 -5.28 1.51
CA ASN A 449 16.64 -5.23 2.29
C ASN A 449 15.77 -6.48 2.07
N PRO A 450 16.25 -7.68 2.47
CA PRO A 450 15.59 -8.94 2.15
C PRO A 450 14.19 -9.08 2.78
N ASP A 451 13.85 -8.28 3.79
CA ASP A 451 12.56 -8.33 4.49
C ASP A 451 11.42 -7.61 3.77
N LEU A 452 11.69 -6.78 2.75
CA LEU A 452 10.66 -6.12 1.93
C LEU A 452 9.68 -7.13 1.33
N LYS A 453 10.18 -8.32 0.99
CA LYS A 453 9.40 -9.43 0.42
C LYS A 453 8.29 -9.92 1.36
N SER A 454 8.43 -9.68 2.66
CA SER A 454 7.48 -10.12 3.69
C SER A 454 6.21 -9.27 3.72
N VAL A 455 6.32 -8.01 3.28
CA VAL A 455 5.28 -6.97 3.37
C VAL A 455 4.22 -7.10 2.28
N ILE A 456 4.52 -7.75 1.15
CA ILE A 456 3.60 -7.84 0.02
C ILE A 456 3.01 -9.25 -0.18
N TYR A 457 1.76 -9.34 -0.63
CA TYR A 457 1.18 -10.57 -1.16
C TYR A 457 1.81 -10.89 -2.51
N ARG A 458 2.20 -12.15 -2.71
CA ARG A 458 2.86 -12.60 -3.93
C ARG A 458 1.99 -13.50 -4.82
N LYS A 459 0.82 -13.88 -4.32
CA LYS A 459 -0.10 -14.77 -5.04
C LYS A 459 -0.83 -13.96 -6.10
N LYS A 460 -0.63 -14.31 -7.37
CA LYS A 460 -1.27 -13.70 -8.54
C LYS A 460 -2.79 -13.59 -8.38
N ASP A 461 -3.44 -14.62 -7.85
CA ASP A 461 -4.89 -14.67 -7.63
C ASP A 461 -5.42 -13.52 -6.76
N MET A 462 -4.60 -13.00 -5.83
CA MET A 462 -4.99 -11.86 -5.00
C MET A 462 -5.03 -10.56 -5.80
N TYR A 463 -4.18 -10.43 -6.82
CA TYR A 463 -4.18 -9.29 -7.74
C TYR A 463 -5.36 -9.40 -8.72
N GLU A 464 -5.60 -10.59 -9.26
CA GLU A 464 -6.74 -10.89 -10.12
C GLU A 464 -8.08 -10.58 -9.43
N LYS A 465 -8.26 -11.00 -8.17
CA LYS A 465 -9.51 -10.78 -7.41
C LYS A 465 -9.80 -9.31 -7.08
N ASN A 466 -8.77 -8.48 -6.99
CA ASN A 466 -8.90 -7.08 -6.54
C ASN A 466 -8.70 -6.06 -7.66
N CYS A 467 -8.57 -6.51 -8.90
CA CYS A 467 -8.51 -5.62 -10.05
C CYS A 467 -9.91 -5.05 -10.31
N SER A 468 -10.04 -3.72 -10.15
CA SER A 468 -11.30 -2.98 -10.37
C SER A 468 -11.89 -3.27 -11.75
N HIS A 469 -11.05 -3.45 -12.78
CA HIS A 469 -11.49 -3.81 -14.13
C HIS A 469 -12.11 -5.21 -14.24
N LEU A 470 -11.55 -6.23 -13.59
CA LEU A 470 -12.15 -7.57 -13.55
C LEU A 470 -13.48 -7.57 -12.78
N ARG A 471 -13.58 -6.77 -11.71
CA ARG A 471 -14.84 -6.60 -10.97
C ARG A 471 -15.94 -5.99 -11.83
N ILE A 472 -15.64 -4.88 -12.52
CA ILE A 472 -16.55 -4.19 -13.45
C ILE A 472 -16.92 -5.07 -14.65
N MET A 473 -15.99 -5.88 -15.17
CA MET A 473 -16.27 -6.81 -16.28
C MET A 473 -17.14 -8.00 -15.84
N ASN A 474 -16.92 -8.56 -14.65
CA ASN A 474 -17.75 -9.63 -14.09
C ASN A 474 -19.17 -9.14 -13.76
N GLU A 475 -19.29 -7.92 -13.23
CA GLU A 475 -20.57 -7.24 -13.00
C GLU A 475 -21.34 -7.06 -14.33
N LYS A 476 -20.67 -6.66 -15.42
CA LYS A 476 -21.30 -6.54 -16.76
C LYS A 476 -21.67 -7.88 -17.39
N GLN A 477 -20.87 -8.94 -17.22
CA GLN A 477 -21.22 -10.27 -17.72
C GLN A 477 -22.45 -10.86 -17.02
N ASN A 478 -22.60 -10.63 -15.72
CA ASN A 478 -23.81 -11.02 -14.99
C ASN A 478 -25.05 -10.28 -15.50
N VAL A 479 -24.94 -9.01 -15.87
CA VAL A 479 -26.04 -8.24 -16.48
C VAL A 479 -26.41 -8.75 -17.88
N VAL A 480 -25.43 -9.18 -18.68
CA VAL A 480 -25.70 -9.74 -20.03
C VAL A 480 -26.32 -11.14 -19.94
N ASN A 481 -25.87 -11.98 -19.00
CA ASN A 481 -26.46 -13.30 -18.78
C ASN A 481 -27.89 -13.23 -18.21
N LEU A 482 -28.20 -12.20 -17.40
CA LEU A 482 -29.56 -11.93 -16.93
C LEU A 482 -30.49 -11.44 -18.06
N LYS A 483 -29.96 -10.77 -19.09
CA LYS A 483 -30.74 -10.33 -20.27
C LYS A 483 -30.98 -11.44 -21.30
N ASN A 484 -30.16 -12.49 -21.29
CA ASN A 484 -30.30 -13.62 -22.22
C ASN A 484 -31.12 -14.79 -21.63
N ASN A 485 -31.46 -14.72 -20.34
CA ASN A 485 -32.28 -15.72 -19.64
C ASN A 485 -33.61 -15.13 -19.12
N GLY A 486 -34.02 -13.96 -19.64
CA GLY A 486 -35.28 -13.30 -19.33
C GLY A 486 -36.25 -13.33 -20.50
#